data_AF-A0A2G2XG70-F1
#
_entry.id   AF-A0A2G2XG70-F1
#
_cell.length_a   1.000
_cell.length_b   1.000
_cell.length_c   1.000
_cell.angle_alpha   90.00
_cell.angle_beta   90.00
_cell.angle_gamma   90.00
#
_symmetry.space_group_name_H-M   'P 1'
#
loop_
_entity.id
_entity.type
_entity.pdbx_description
1 polymer ?
#
loop_
_entity_poly.entity_id
_entity_poly.type
_entity_poly.pdbx_seq_one_letter_code
_entity_poly.pdbx_strand_id
1 'polypeptide(L)'
;MFGSESGKDSWKDLAFVFDKVRIGEGKSRTARVDRFLDIFEKERCRMTPINTKGYETLLNLVENTASDSFDLYYGLFMYNKNAMEELERLDLAFEALKKELFGHLHEVLRRQLFGNAEEAGQRRILTKLSKNGYALPAPSSDAIKSQNNN
;
A
#
# COMPACT_ATOMS: atom_id res chain seq x y z
N MET A 1 -4.21 2.22 12.71
CA MET A 1 -3.65 3.28 13.58
C MET A 1 -4.07 4.64 13.05
N PHE A 2 -4.27 5.60 13.96
CA PHE A 2 -4.65 6.98 13.67
C PHE A 2 -3.47 7.80 13.11
N GLY A 3 -3.74 8.69 12.16
CA GLY A 3 -2.75 9.60 11.58
C GLY A 3 -2.60 10.90 12.40
N SER A 4 -1.68 11.78 12.00
CA SER A 4 -1.38 13.05 12.69
C SER A 4 -2.59 13.97 12.91
N GLU A 5 -3.65 13.79 12.12
CA GLU A 5 -4.87 14.60 12.16
C GLU A 5 -6.00 13.96 12.98
N SER A 6 -5.98 12.65 13.20
CA SER A 6 -7.11 11.91 13.77
C SER A 6 -7.26 12.08 15.29
N GLY A 7 -6.40 12.86 15.95
CA GLY A 7 -6.42 13.03 17.40
C GLY A 7 -6.35 14.47 17.89
N LYS A 8 -6.53 15.46 17.00
CA LYS A 8 -6.37 16.88 17.37
C LYS A 8 -7.44 17.37 18.35
N ASP A 9 -8.69 16.90 18.19
CA ASP A 9 -9.83 17.47 18.93
C ASP A 9 -10.50 16.46 19.88
N SER A 10 -10.59 15.17 19.52
CA SER A 10 -11.13 14.10 20.37
C SER A 10 -10.88 12.72 19.76
N TRP A 11 -10.80 11.68 20.60
CA TRP A 11 -10.80 10.28 20.16
C TRP A 11 -12.17 9.61 20.26
N LYS A 12 -13.17 10.39 20.71
CA LYS A 12 -14.54 9.93 20.86
C LYS A 12 -15.08 9.41 19.52
N ASP A 13 -15.66 8.21 19.56
CA ASP A 13 -16.31 7.52 18.42
C ASP A 13 -15.36 7.08 17.28
N LEU A 14 -14.06 7.31 17.41
CA LEU A 14 -13.05 6.83 16.46
C LEU A 14 -12.79 5.34 16.63
N ALA A 15 -12.58 4.64 15.51
CA ALA A 15 -12.28 3.21 15.52
C ALA A 15 -10.81 2.95 15.86
N PHE A 16 -10.54 2.41 17.03
CA PHE A 16 -9.22 1.90 17.38
C PHE A 16 -9.10 0.45 16.95
N VAL A 17 -8.43 0.25 15.81
CA VAL A 17 -8.22 -1.07 15.22
C VAL A 17 -6.98 -1.73 15.83
N PHE A 18 -7.14 -2.93 16.38
CA PHE A 18 -6.04 -3.74 16.89
C PHE A 18 -6.14 -5.18 16.40
N ASP A 19 -4.98 -5.81 16.22
CA ASP A 19 -4.87 -7.19 15.78
C ASP A 19 -4.96 -8.15 16.97
N LYS A 20 -6.03 -8.94 17.05
CA LYS A 20 -6.31 -9.79 18.21
C LYS A 20 -5.36 -10.99 18.30
N VAL A 21 -4.86 -11.50 17.17
CA VAL A 21 -4.03 -12.72 17.15
C VAL A 21 -2.63 -12.53 17.73
N ARG A 22 -2.16 -11.28 17.80
CA ARG A 22 -0.88 -10.94 18.44
C ARG A 22 -0.97 -11.02 19.97
N ILE A 23 -2.17 -11.12 20.52
CA ILE A 23 -2.44 -11.29 21.94
C ILE A 23 -2.50 -12.79 22.26
N GLY A 24 -1.36 -13.48 22.31
CA GLY A 24 -1.40 -14.90 22.71
C GLY A 24 -1.63 -15.10 24.21
N GLU A 25 -1.78 -16.36 24.61
CA GLU A 25 -2.58 -16.79 25.78
C GLU A 25 -1.99 -16.55 27.19
N GLY A 26 -0.78 -15.98 27.30
CA GLY A 26 -0.15 -15.78 28.60
C GLY A 26 -0.87 -14.73 29.46
N LYS A 27 -1.34 -15.11 30.65
CA LYS A 27 -2.07 -14.22 31.59
C LYS A 27 -1.43 -12.84 31.79
N SER A 28 -0.09 -12.80 31.90
CA SER A 28 0.69 -11.56 32.04
C SER A 28 0.61 -10.67 30.79
N ARG A 29 0.60 -11.27 29.58
CA ARG A 29 0.45 -10.56 28.31
C ARG A 29 -0.96 -10.03 28.15
N THR A 30 -1.98 -10.84 28.41
CA THR A 30 -3.39 -10.43 28.36
C THR A 30 -3.63 -9.22 29.26
N ALA A 31 -3.19 -9.28 30.52
CA ALA A 31 -3.35 -8.17 31.46
C ALA A 31 -2.64 -6.87 31.03
N ARG A 32 -1.51 -6.95 30.31
CA ARG A 32 -0.85 -5.75 29.75
C ARG A 32 -1.66 -5.16 28.60
N VAL A 33 -2.21 -6.02 27.74
CA VAL A 33 -3.03 -5.58 26.61
C VAL A 33 -4.33 -4.97 27.08
N ASP A 34 -5.01 -5.57 28.06
CA ASP A 34 -6.24 -5.03 28.62
C ASP A 34 -6.00 -3.63 29.21
N ARG A 35 -4.94 -3.46 30.00
CA ARG A 35 -4.57 -2.13 30.54
C ARG A 35 -4.25 -1.11 29.45
N PHE A 36 -3.69 -1.54 28.33
CA PHE A 36 -3.36 -0.66 27.23
C PHE A 36 -4.62 -0.26 26.43
N LEU A 37 -5.51 -1.21 26.15
CA LEU A 37 -6.76 -0.95 25.42
C LEU A 37 -7.75 -0.10 26.25
N ASP A 38 -7.77 -0.28 27.57
CA ASP A 38 -8.58 0.49 28.52
C ASP A 38 -8.30 2.00 28.46
N ILE A 39 -7.08 2.42 28.07
CA ILE A 39 -6.75 3.83 27.84
C ILE A 39 -7.62 4.42 26.73
N PHE A 40 -7.75 3.69 25.62
CA PHE A 40 -8.52 4.18 24.46
C PHE A 40 -10.02 4.05 24.69
N GLU A 41 -10.46 3.03 25.40
CA GLU A 41 -11.87 2.88 25.80
C GLU A 41 -12.34 4.03 26.71
N LYS A 42 -11.50 4.45 27.66
CA LYS A 42 -11.75 5.62 28.52
C LYS A 42 -11.86 6.93 27.73
N GLU A 43 -11.08 7.05 26.66
CA GLU A 43 -11.17 8.16 25.70
C GLU A 43 -12.33 8.02 24.69
N ARG A 44 -13.23 7.06 24.93
CA ARG A 44 -14.42 6.76 24.12
C ARG A 44 -14.10 6.37 22.67
N CYS A 45 -12.93 5.78 22.40
CA CYS A 45 -12.71 5.09 21.14
C CYS A 45 -13.58 3.84 21.05
N ARG A 46 -14.05 3.54 19.84
CA ARG A 46 -14.66 2.25 19.52
C ARG A 46 -13.55 1.23 19.27
N MET A 47 -13.41 0.27 20.18
CA MET A 47 -12.46 -0.83 20.01
C MET A 47 -12.93 -1.74 18.86
N THR A 48 -12.08 -1.90 17.84
CA THR A 48 -12.34 -2.80 16.71
C THR A 48 -11.27 -3.89 16.70
N PRO A 49 -11.48 -5.03 17.40
CA PRO A 49 -10.62 -6.18 17.22
C PRO A 49 -10.73 -6.64 15.77
N ILE A 50 -9.63 -6.62 15.04
CA ILE A 50 -9.55 -7.33 13.77
C ILE A 50 -8.99 -8.71 14.09
N ASN A 51 -9.85 -9.69 13.91
CA ASN A 51 -9.46 -11.05 13.60
C ASN A 51 -10.11 -11.34 12.26
N THR A 52 -9.34 -11.33 11.16
CA THR A 52 -9.96 -11.61 9.87
C THR A 52 -10.23 -13.10 9.81
N LYS A 53 -11.43 -13.50 9.38
CA LYS A 53 -11.74 -14.91 9.11
C LYS A 53 -10.68 -15.56 8.20
N GLY A 54 -10.12 -14.77 7.28
CA GLY A 54 -9.02 -15.20 6.42
C GLY A 54 -7.75 -15.55 7.20
N TYR A 55 -7.36 -14.74 8.18
CA TYR A 55 -6.19 -15.03 9.01
C TYR A 55 -6.42 -16.22 9.96
N GLU A 56 -7.61 -16.35 10.55
CA GLU A 56 -7.98 -17.56 11.32
C GLU A 56 -7.91 -18.83 10.46
N THR A 57 -8.36 -18.74 9.21
CA THR A 57 -8.28 -19.85 8.24
C THR A 57 -6.82 -20.21 7.91
N LEU A 58 -5.95 -19.20 7.73
CA LEU A 58 -4.52 -19.42 7.51
C LEU A 58 -3.84 -20.06 8.71
N LEU A 59 -4.20 -19.67 9.94
CA LEU A 59 -3.66 -20.27 11.15
C LEU A 59 -4.02 -21.74 11.24
N ASN A 60 -5.30 -22.08 11.02
CA ASN A 60 -5.75 -23.47 10.98
C ASN A 60 -5.04 -24.28 9.89
N LEU A 61 -4.77 -23.69 8.71
CA LEU A 61 -4.01 -24.34 7.66
C LEU A 61 -2.59 -24.66 8.12
N VAL A 62 -1.90 -23.69 8.75
CA VAL A 62 -0.54 -23.85 9.25
C VAL A 62 -0.48 -24.94 10.33
N GLU A 63 -1.41 -24.96 11.28
CA GLU A 63 -1.43 -25.97 12.35
C GLU A 63 -1.57 -27.40 11.79
N ASN A 64 -2.44 -27.59 10.80
CA ASN A 64 -2.65 -28.89 10.18
C ASN A 64 -1.47 -29.34 9.30
N THR A 65 -0.81 -28.40 8.62
CA THR A 65 0.25 -28.70 7.65
C THR A 65 1.63 -28.76 8.31
N ALA A 66 1.94 -27.87 9.26
CA ALA A 66 3.23 -27.86 9.95
C ALA A 66 3.48 -29.10 10.82
N SER A 67 2.42 -29.87 11.10
CA SER A 67 2.50 -31.14 11.81
C SER A 67 2.98 -32.30 10.92
N ASP A 68 3.02 -32.12 9.59
CA ASP A 68 3.47 -33.14 8.64
C ASP A 68 5.00 -33.23 8.55
N SER A 69 5.49 -34.42 8.20
CA SER A 69 6.93 -34.67 8.00
C SER A 69 7.47 -34.01 6.73
N PHE A 70 8.76 -33.63 6.75
CA PHE A 70 9.44 -33.13 5.57
C PHE A 70 9.41 -34.12 4.39
N ASP A 71 9.56 -35.43 4.65
CA ASP A 71 9.55 -36.46 3.61
C ASP A 71 8.23 -36.50 2.83
N LEU A 72 7.10 -36.19 3.48
CA LEU A 72 5.81 -36.05 2.80
C LEU A 72 5.82 -34.88 1.82
N TYR A 73 6.29 -33.70 2.25
CA TYR A 73 6.42 -32.53 1.38
C TYR A 73 7.36 -32.77 0.22
N TYR A 74 8.50 -33.41 0.49
CA TYR A 74 9.47 -33.77 -0.52
C TYR A 74 8.87 -34.77 -1.53
N GLY A 75 8.11 -35.76 -1.05
CA GLY A 75 7.36 -36.67 -1.91
C GLY A 75 6.37 -35.93 -2.83
N LEU A 76 5.55 -35.02 -2.27
CA LEU A 76 4.59 -34.23 -3.06
C LEU A 76 5.31 -33.42 -4.15
N PHE A 77 6.45 -32.82 -3.84
CA PHE A 77 7.28 -32.12 -4.80
C PHE A 77 7.83 -33.06 -5.89
N MET A 78 8.43 -34.19 -5.49
CA MET A 78 9.09 -35.11 -6.42
C MET A 78 8.11 -35.81 -7.37
N TYR A 79 6.86 -36.05 -6.94
CA TYR A 79 5.87 -36.80 -7.72
C TYR A 79 4.81 -35.90 -8.40
N ASN A 80 4.80 -34.59 -8.13
CA ASN A 80 3.99 -33.64 -8.88
C ASN A 80 4.83 -33.01 -10.00
N LYS A 81 4.58 -33.42 -11.25
CA LYS A 81 5.28 -32.90 -12.44
C LYS A 81 5.17 -31.37 -12.62
N ASN A 82 4.18 -30.74 -12.00
CA ASN A 82 3.96 -29.30 -12.07
C ASN A 82 4.57 -28.53 -10.89
N ALA A 83 5.13 -29.21 -9.88
CA ALA A 83 5.53 -28.58 -8.62
C ALA A 83 6.54 -27.44 -8.80
N MET A 84 7.48 -27.61 -9.72
CA MET A 84 8.45 -26.57 -10.06
C MET A 84 7.79 -25.31 -10.63
N GLU A 85 6.90 -25.47 -11.61
CA GLU A 85 6.18 -24.35 -12.23
C GLU A 85 5.28 -23.64 -11.20
N GLU A 86 4.59 -24.40 -10.35
CA GLU A 86 3.73 -23.86 -9.30
C GLU A 86 4.54 -23.03 -8.28
N LEU A 87 5.72 -23.50 -7.89
CA LEU A 87 6.61 -22.80 -6.98
C LEU A 87 7.14 -21.50 -7.59
N GLU A 88 7.55 -21.52 -8.86
CA GLU A 88 7.98 -20.32 -9.59
C GLU A 88 6.85 -19.29 -9.73
N ARG A 89 5.63 -19.73 -10.06
CA ARG A 89 4.46 -18.84 -10.15
C ARG A 89 4.13 -18.18 -8.81
N LEU A 90 4.28 -18.93 -7.73
CA LEU A 90 4.08 -18.41 -6.37
C LEU A 90 5.14 -17.35 -6.03
N ASP A 91 6.41 -17.60 -6.33
CA ASP A 91 7.50 -16.65 -6.11
C ASP A 91 7.28 -15.34 -6.89
N LEU A 92 6.92 -15.44 -8.18
CA LEU A 92 6.60 -14.28 -9.01
C LEU A 92 5.43 -13.47 -8.44
N ALA A 93 4.41 -14.12 -7.89
CA ALA A 93 3.27 -13.45 -7.28
C ALA A 93 3.68 -12.67 -6.02
N PHE A 94 4.54 -13.24 -5.17
CA PHE A 94 5.07 -12.56 -3.99
C PHE A 94 5.96 -11.37 -4.37
N GLU A 95 6.83 -11.51 -5.36
CA GLU A 95 7.68 -10.43 -5.83
C GLU A 95 6.89 -9.30 -6.50
N ALA A 96 5.81 -9.61 -7.22
CA ALA A 96 4.90 -8.60 -7.77
C ALA A 96 4.23 -7.78 -6.66
N LEU A 97 3.66 -8.46 -5.65
CA LEU A 97 3.05 -7.81 -4.49
C LEU A 97 4.05 -6.93 -3.73
N LYS A 98 5.26 -7.44 -3.51
CA LYS A 98 6.35 -6.71 -2.86
C LYS A 98 6.68 -5.42 -3.61
N LYS A 99 6.83 -5.48 -4.93
CA LYS A 99 7.09 -4.29 -5.77
C LYS A 99 5.96 -3.27 -5.67
N GLU A 100 4.71 -3.71 -5.69
CA GLU A 100 3.56 -2.81 -5.54
C GLU A 100 3.58 -2.08 -4.19
N LEU A 101 3.78 -2.82 -3.09
CA LEU A 101 3.84 -2.26 -1.75
C LEU A 101 4.97 -1.24 -1.60
N PHE A 102 6.19 -1.58 -2.05
CA PHE A 102 7.31 -0.65 -2.01
C PHE A 102 7.12 0.53 -2.95
N GLY A 103 6.52 0.33 -4.12
CA GLY A 103 6.16 1.42 -5.03
C GLY A 103 5.26 2.45 -4.38
N HIS A 104 4.19 2.01 -3.70
CA HIS A 104 3.30 2.90 -2.95
C HIS A 104 4.01 3.61 -1.79
N LEU A 105 4.85 2.88 -1.03
CA LEU A 105 5.63 3.47 0.04
C LEU A 105 6.58 4.56 -0.48
N HIS A 106 7.30 4.29 -1.57
CA HIS A 106 8.19 5.25 -2.21
C HIS A 106 7.44 6.49 -2.71
N GLU A 107 6.25 6.32 -3.28
CA GLU A 107 5.42 7.45 -3.73
C GLU A 107 4.96 8.33 -2.56
N VAL A 108 4.52 7.71 -1.45
CA VAL A 108 4.15 8.45 -0.23
C VAL A 108 5.34 9.22 0.33
N LEU A 109 6.51 8.58 0.44
CA LEU A 109 7.73 9.23 0.91
C LEU A 109 8.18 10.36 -0.02
N ARG A 110 8.11 10.17 -1.34
CA ARG A 110 8.43 11.19 -2.34
C ARG A 110 7.55 12.42 -2.15
N ARG A 111 6.23 12.22 -2.01
CA ARG A 111 5.27 13.32 -1.78
C ARG A 111 5.55 14.06 -0.48
N GLN A 112 5.88 13.35 0.60
CA GLN A 112 6.20 13.95 1.89
C GLN A 112 7.53 14.73 1.88
N LEU A 113 8.55 14.25 1.17
CA LEU A 113 9.87 14.88 1.11
C LEU A 113 9.97 16.02 0.08
N PHE A 114 9.27 15.90 -1.05
CA PHE A 114 9.43 16.81 -2.20
C PHE A 114 8.15 17.53 -2.64
N GLY A 115 6.98 17.20 -2.07
CA GLY A 115 5.68 17.75 -2.49
C GLY A 115 5.58 19.27 -2.41
N ASN A 116 6.26 19.91 -1.44
CA ASN A 116 6.27 21.37 -1.31
C ASN A 116 7.28 22.07 -2.24
N ALA A 117 8.29 21.34 -2.75
CA ALA A 117 9.35 21.89 -3.59
C ALA A 117 8.97 21.89 -5.08
N GLU A 118 8.24 20.87 -5.54
CA GLU A 118 7.79 20.78 -6.94
C GLU A 118 6.72 21.84 -7.27
N GLU A 119 5.72 22.09 -6.40
CA GLU A 119 4.73 23.16 -6.65
C GLU A 119 5.36 24.57 -6.74
N ALA A 120 6.40 24.83 -5.94
CA ALA A 120 7.16 26.08 -5.99
C ALA A 120 8.01 26.19 -7.27
N GLY A 121 8.57 25.07 -7.74
CA GLY A 121 9.34 24.97 -8.97
C GLY A 121 8.50 25.19 -10.23
N GLN A 122 7.35 24.49 -10.35
CA GLN A 122 6.41 24.65 -11.47
C GLN A 122 5.87 26.09 -11.55
N ARG A 123 5.50 26.72 -10.43
CA ARG A 123 5.06 28.13 -10.42
C ARG A 123 6.17 29.08 -10.88
N ARG A 124 7.43 28.80 -10.56
CA ARG A 124 8.58 29.62 -10.98
C ARG A 124 8.93 29.46 -12.46
N ILE A 125 8.71 28.27 -13.04
CA ILE A 125 8.90 28.02 -14.48
C ILE A 125 7.77 28.66 -15.29
N LEU A 126 6.52 28.51 -14.86
CA LEU A 126 5.35 29.09 -15.55
C LEU A 126 5.39 30.63 -15.54
N THR A 127 5.84 31.25 -14.45
CA THR A 127 6.03 32.72 -14.36
C THR A 127 7.22 33.24 -15.17
N LYS A 128 8.25 32.42 -15.41
CA LYS A 128 9.36 32.79 -16.32
C LYS A 128 8.98 32.66 -17.81
N LEU A 129 8.12 31.70 -18.16
CA LEU A 129 7.61 31.54 -19.53
C LEU A 129 6.61 32.66 -19.91
N SER A 130 5.80 33.15 -18.96
CA SER A 130 4.82 34.22 -19.22
C SER A 130 5.44 35.61 -19.44
N LYS A 131 6.70 35.86 -19.06
CA LYS A 131 7.35 37.18 -19.19
C LYS A 131 8.02 37.43 -20.54
N ASN A 132 8.21 36.41 -21.36
CA ASN A 132 8.76 36.57 -22.70
C ASN A 132 7.61 36.63 -23.71
N GLY A 133 6.99 37.80 -23.79
CA GLY A 133 5.92 38.09 -24.74
C GLY A 133 6.39 37.98 -26.19
N TYR A 134 6.10 36.84 -26.82
CA TYR A 134 6.02 36.73 -28.27
C TYR A 134 4.60 36.27 -28.61
N ALA A 135 3.78 37.21 -29.09
CA ALA A 135 2.50 36.88 -29.68
C ALA A 135 2.74 36.00 -30.92
N LEU A 136 2.12 34.82 -30.94
CA LEU A 136 2.07 33.99 -32.13
C LEU A 136 1.29 34.74 -33.23
N PRO A 137 1.86 34.93 -34.44
CA PRO A 137 1.10 35.53 -35.52
C PRO A 137 0.03 34.55 -36.01
N ALA A 138 -1.15 35.09 -36.34
CA ALA A 138 -2.27 34.33 -36.87
C ALA A 138 -1.90 33.69 -38.24
N PRO A 139 -2.44 32.51 -38.57
CA PRO A 139 -2.13 31.85 -39.83
C PRO A 139 -2.80 32.61 -40.99
N SER A 140 -1.99 33.14 -41.90
CA SER A 140 -2.43 33.75 -43.15
C SER A 140 -2.83 32.65 -44.13
N SER A 141 -4.08 32.72 -44.62
CA SER A 141 -4.56 31.95 -45.76
C SER A 141 -4.08 32.66 -47.03
N ASP A 142 -3.04 32.14 -47.69
CA ASP A 142 -2.80 32.37 -49.13
C ASP A 142 -1.63 31.52 -49.62
N ALA A 143 -1.93 30.48 -50.41
CA ALA A 143 -1.19 30.04 -51.60
C ALA A 143 -1.58 28.61 -52.01
N ILE A 144 -2.74 28.47 -52.66
CA ILE A 144 -2.95 27.42 -53.68
C ILE A 144 -2.85 28.11 -55.04
N LYS A 145 -1.85 27.71 -55.84
CA LYS A 145 -1.82 27.63 -57.33
C LYS A 145 -0.41 27.16 -57.73
N SER A 146 -0.24 25.87 -58.06
CA SER A 146 -0.39 25.27 -59.40
C SER A 146 0.71 25.68 -60.37
N GLN A 147 1.60 24.73 -60.69
CA GLN A 147 2.21 24.61 -62.02
C GLN A 147 2.28 23.13 -62.41
N ASN A 148 1.28 22.72 -63.18
CA ASN A 148 1.43 21.72 -64.24
C ASN A 148 2.52 22.19 -65.21
N ASN A 149 3.30 21.26 -65.78
CA ASN A 149 3.54 21.20 -67.21
C ASN A 149 4.13 19.84 -67.62
N ASN A 150 3.71 19.42 -68.82
CA ASN A 150 4.01 18.21 -69.60
C ASN A 150 5.43 17.65 -69.52
#